data_AF-A0A7C5SJU9-F1
#
_entry.id   AF-A0A7C5SJU9-F1
#
_cell.length_a   1.000
_cell.length_b   1.000
_cell.length_c   1.000
_cell.angle_alpha   90.00
_cell.angle_beta   90.00
_cell.angle_gamma   90.00
#
_symmetry.space_group_name_H-M   'P 1'
#
loop_
_entity.id
_entity.type
_entity.pdbx_description
1 polymer ?
#
loop_
_entity_poly.entity_id
_entity_poly.type
_entity_poly.pdbx_seq_one_letter_code
_entity_poly.pdbx_strand_id
1 'polypeptide(L)'
;EGVFQGGVIAPGVRMMLDALQQSTHALPSISFHTPDPGRGPFGKDTSHAMHLGVHSAVVGLVRDVTERFAEKYGAYPQIVATGGDAGLFEREEGLVEHIVPDLQLLGMGLAFEHADEDGE
;
A
#
# COMPACT_ATOMS: atom_id res chain seq x y z
N GLU A 1 -14.28 1.77 20.25
CA GLU A 1 -15.55 1.09 19.90
C GLU A 1 -15.41 0.06 18.78
N GLY A 2 -14.23 -0.19 18.18
CA GLY A 2 -14.06 -1.25 17.17
C GLY A 2 -14.87 -1.07 15.89
N VAL A 3 -15.46 0.12 15.67
CA VAL A 3 -16.34 0.40 14.53
C VAL A 3 -15.54 0.54 13.25
N PHE A 4 -15.88 -0.26 12.24
CA PHE A 4 -15.34 -0.10 10.90
C PHE A 4 -15.96 1.12 10.20
N GLN A 5 -15.12 2.08 9.84
CA GLN A 5 -15.55 3.38 9.28
C GLN A 5 -15.55 3.42 7.75
N GLY A 6 -15.19 2.31 7.09
CA GLY A 6 -14.97 2.27 5.64
C GLY A 6 -13.52 2.57 5.24
N GLY A 7 -13.28 2.76 3.95
CA GLY A 7 -11.94 2.97 3.41
C GLY A 7 -11.91 3.26 1.91
N VAL A 8 -10.72 3.15 1.32
CA VAL A 8 -10.44 3.38 -0.10
C VAL A 8 -9.90 2.09 -0.72
N ILE A 9 -10.29 1.79 -1.96
CA ILE A 9 -9.79 0.65 -2.74
C ILE A 9 -9.11 1.20 -4.00
N ALA A 10 -7.90 0.75 -4.27
CA ALA A 10 -7.08 1.20 -5.39
C ALA A 10 -6.33 0.02 -6.04
N PRO A 11 -5.89 0.14 -7.30
CA PRO A 11 -5.08 -0.90 -7.93
C PRO A 11 -3.74 -1.08 -7.19
N GLY A 12 -3.29 -2.33 -7.05
CA GLY A 12 -1.97 -2.66 -6.52
C GLY A 12 -0.85 -2.40 -7.52
N VAL A 13 0.40 -2.48 -7.06
CA VAL A 13 1.60 -2.14 -7.82
C VAL A 13 1.71 -2.91 -9.15
N ARG A 14 1.54 -4.24 -9.10
CA ARG A 14 1.56 -5.09 -10.31
C ARG A 14 0.48 -4.68 -11.30
N MET A 15 -0.75 -4.45 -10.81
CA MET A 15 -1.89 -4.08 -11.64
C MET A 15 -1.65 -2.74 -12.35
N MET A 16 -1.05 -1.75 -11.67
CA MET A 16 -0.70 -0.47 -12.29
C MET A 16 0.33 -0.65 -13.42
N LEU A 17 1.38 -1.44 -13.21
CA LEU A 17 2.39 -1.71 -14.24
C LEU A 17 1.82 -2.45 -15.44
N ASP A 18 0.98 -3.46 -15.19
CA ASP A 18 0.33 -4.23 -16.25
C ASP A 18 -0.61 -3.34 -17.07
N ALA A 19 -1.35 -2.43 -16.42
CA ALA A 19 -2.22 -1.48 -17.11
C ALA A 19 -1.45 -0.52 -18.05
N LEU A 20 -0.27 -0.04 -17.62
CA LEU A 20 0.61 0.79 -18.45
C LEU A 20 1.07 0.03 -19.70
N GLN A 21 1.53 -1.21 -19.52
CA GLN A 21 2.00 -2.06 -20.62
C GLN A 21 0.87 -2.39 -21.61
N GLN A 22 -0.30 -2.79 -21.12
CA GLN A 22 -1.42 -3.17 -21.96
C GLN A 22 -1.96 -1.99 -22.79
N SER A 23 -1.86 -0.78 -22.27
CA SER A 23 -2.39 0.42 -22.92
C SER A 23 -1.42 1.07 -23.90
N THR A 24 -0.15 0.64 -23.96
CA THR A 24 0.90 1.28 -24.79
C THR A 24 1.93 0.28 -25.30
N HIS A 25 2.05 0.14 -26.63
CA HIS A 25 3.03 -0.77 -27.27
C HIS A 25 4.51 -0.49 -26.95
N ALA A 26 4.86 0.74 -26.58
CA ALA A 26 6.24 1.15 -26.32
C ALA A 26 6.71 0.91 -24.87
N LEU A 27 5.81 0.52 -23.97
CA LEU A 27 6.15 0.28 -22.57
C LEU A 27 6.48 -1.21 -22.35
N PRO A 28 7.64 -1.53 -21.74
CA PRO A 28 8.03 -2.91 -21.51
C PRO A 28 7.20 -3.56 -20.41
N SER A 29 7.06 -4.89 -20.48
CA SER A 29 6.60 -5.68 -19.34
C SER A 29 7.72 -5.78 -18.31
N ILE A 30 7.46 -5.30 -17.09
CA ILE A 30 8.46 -5.24 -16.02
C ILE A 30 7.85 -5.72 -14.69
N SER A 31 8.68 -6.31 -13.83
CA SER A 31 8.34 -6.56 -12.43
C SER A 31 8.71 -5.36 -11.59
N PHE A 32 7.92 -5.05 -10.58
CA PHE A 32 8.17 -3.88 -9.75
C PHE A 32 9.44 -4.03 -8.90
N HIS A 33 10.18 -2.93 -8.83
CA HIS A 33 11.26 -2.73 -7.88
C HIS A 33 11.13 -1.34 -7.29
N THR A 34 11.35 -1.20 -5.98
CA THR A 34 11.42 0.10 -5.33
C THR A 34 12.54 0.94 -5.97
N PRO A 35 12.24 2.13 -6.50
CA PRO A 35 13.25 2.99 -7.11
C PRO A 35 14.40 3.32 -6.14
N ASP A 36 15.62 3.35 -6.65
CA ASP A 36 16.78 3.80 -5.87
C ASP A 36 16.75 5.33 -5.71
N PRO A 37 16.63 5.86 -4.47
CA PRO A 37 16.63 7.30 -4.22
C PRO A 37 17.90 8.00 -4.75
N GLY A 38 19.03 7.29 -4.83
CA GLY A 38 20.29 7.81 -5.36
C GLY A 38 20.24 8.20 -6.84
N ARG A 39 19.26 7.67 -7.61
CA ARG A 39 19.07 8.06 -9.03
C ARG A 39 18.29 9.37 -9.21
N GLY A 40 17.78 9.94 -8.11
CA GLY A 40 17.02 11.19 -8.08
C GLY A 40 15.56 11.04 -8.54
N PRO A 41 14.78 12.15 -8.52
CA PRO A 41 13.32 12.10 -8.69
C PRO A 41 12.87 11.98 -10.15
N PHE A 42 13.77 12.14 -11.11
CA PHE A 42 13.45 12.16 -12.53
C PHE A 42 13.86 10.84 -13.20
N GLY A 43 12.92 10.21 -13.91
CA GLY A 43 13.15 8.99 -14.68
C GLY A 43 14.35 9.13 -15.61
N LYS A 44 15.18 8.08 -15.68
CA LYS A 44 16.42 8.05 -16.49
C LYS A 44 16.31 7.17 -17.72
N ASP A 45 15.28 6.34 -17.74
CA ASP A 45 14.88 5.42 -18.79
C ASP A 45 13.39 5.07 -18.57
N THR A 46 12.76 4.41 -19.55
CA THR A 46 11.32 4.11 -19.52
C THR A 46 10.92 3.27 -18.31
N SER A 47 11.67 2.20 -18.01
CA SER A 47 11.37 1.33 -16.88
C SER A 47 11.52 2.06 -15.55
N HIS A 48 12.57 2.88 -15.40
CA HIS A 48 12.76 3.71 -14.23
C HIS A 48 11.61 4.72 -14.05
N ALA A 49 11.16 5.37 -15.13
CA ALA A 49 10.02 6.28 -15.08
C ALA A 49 8.73 5.56 -14.67
N MET A 50 8.50 4.34 -15.15
CA MET A 50 7.36 3.51 -14.74
C MET A 50 7.43 3.14 -13.25
N HIS A 51 8.60 2.70 -12.75
CA HIS A 51 8.77 2.41 -11.33
C HIS A 51 8.56 3.65 -10.44
N LEU A 52 9.12 4.80 -10.80
CA LEU A 52 8.91 6.06 -10.09
C LEU A 52 7.42 6.44 -10.07
N GLY A 53 6.73 6.33 -11.19
CA GLY A 53 5.31 6.66 -11.29
C GLY A 53 4.44 5.79 -10.39
N VAL A 54 4.60 4.47 -10.47
CA VAL A 54 3.81 3.53 -9.66
C VAL A 54 4.15 3.65 -8.17
N HIS A 55 5.44 3.76 -7.82
CA HIS A 55 5.87 3.98 -6.44
C HIS A 55 5.26 5.26 -5.87
N SER A 56 5.36 6.38 -6.60
CA SER A 56 4.82 7.67 -6.16
C SER A 56 3.30 7.65 -6.05
N ALA A 57 2.61 6.93 -6.94
CA ALA A 57 1.15 6.76 -6.87
C ALA A 57 0.73 6.05 -5.58
N VAL A 58 1.42 4.97 -5.20
CA VAL A 58 1.11 4.21 -3.98
C VAL A 58 1.45 5.02 -2.72
N VAL A 59 2.65 5.58 -2.64
CA VAL A 59 3.06 6.40 -1.48
C VAL A 59 2.17 7.63 -1.33
N GLY A 60 1.89 8.32 -2.44
CA GLY A 60 1.02 9.49 -2.46
C GLY A 60 -0.41 9.16 -2.03
N LEU A 61 -0.95 8.03 -2.49
CA LEU A 61 -2.29 7.57 -2.08
C LEU A 61 -2.36 7.35 -0.57
N VAL A 62 -1.37 6.66 0.02
CA VAL A 62 -1.36 6.41 1.47
C VAL A 62 -1.23 7.72 2.25
N ARG A 63 -0.35 8.64 1.82
CA ARG A 63 -0.20 9.96 2.44
C ARG A 63 -1.50 10.76 2.39
N ASP A 64 -2.11 10.92 1.21
CA ASP A 64 -3.36 11.68 1.04
C ASP A 64 -4.51 11.10 1.86
N VAL A 65 -4.71 9.79 1.80
CA VAL A 65 -5.81 9.13 2.52
C VAL A 65 -5.62 9.24 4.04
N THR A 66 -4.40 9.04 4.54
CA THR A 66 -4.07 9.21 5.95
C THR A 66 -4.34 10.63 6.41
N GLU A 67 -3.90 11.65 5.66
CA GLU A 67 -4.14 13.05 6.00
C GLU A 67 -5.63 13.37 6.07
N ARG A 68 -6.40 12.96 5.05
CA ARG A 68 -7.85 13.17 5.01
C ARG A 68 -8.58 12.47 6.15
N PHE A 69 -8.11 11.29 6.57
CA PHE A 69 -8.65 10.60 7.74
C PHE A 69 -8.27 11.35 9.02
N ALA A 70 -7.01 11.75 9.15
CA ALA A 70 -6.53 12.48 10.32
C ALA A 70 -7.29 13.79 10.52
N GLU A 71 -7.56 14.54 9.45
CA GLU A 71 -8.37 15.76 9.46
C GLU A 71 -9.79 15.49 9.97
N LYS A 72 -10.44 14.42 9.49
CA LYS A 72 -11.79 14.05 9.91
C LYS A 72 -11.86 13.63 11.38
N TYR A 73 -10.84 12.94 11.88
CA TYR A 73 -10.81 12.41 13.26
C TYR A 73 -10.14 13.34 14.27
N GLY A 74 -9.41 14.37 13.82
CA GLY A 74 -8.67 15.31 14.68
C GLY A 74 -7.36 14.74 15.25
N ALA A 75 -6.88 13.60 14.75
CA ALA A 75 -5.64 12.97 15.16
C ALA A 75 -5.12 12.03 14.07
N TYR A 76 -3.80 11.85 13.97
CA TYR A 76 -3.22 10.85 13.08
C TYR A 76 -3.55 9.44 13.58
N PRO A 77 -4.07 8.56 12.72
CA PRO A 77 -4.26 7.17 13.07
C PRO A 77 -2.92 6.45 13.13
N GLN A 78 -2.88 5.32 13.85
CA GLN A 78 -1.81 4.34 13.65
C GLN A 78 -2.01 3.66 12.30
N ILE A 79 -0.94 3.52 11.52
CA ILE A 79 -0.94 2.98 10.17
C ILE A 79 -0.24 1.62 10.20
N VAL A 80 -0.98 0.60 9.78
CA VAL A 80 -0.49 -0.79 9.70
C VAL A 80 -0.55 -1.24 8.25
N ALA A 81 0.58 -1.69 7.71
CA ALA A 81 0.65 -2.26 6.37
C ALA A 81 0.73 -3.79 6.42
N THR A 82 0.17 -4.43 5.39
CA THR A 82 0.22 -5.88 5.19
C THR A 82 0.22 -6.19 3.69
N GLY A 83 0.35 -7.47 3.34
CA GLY A 83 0.39 -7.95 1.96
C GLY A 83 1.78 -7.88 1.32
N GLY A 84 1.91 -8.46 0.13
CA GLY A 84 3.20 -8.67 -0.53
C GLY A 84 3.97 -7.41 -0.94
N ASP A 85 3.26 -6.29 -1.12
CA ASP A 85 3.86 -5.00 -1.51
C ASP A 85 4.21 -4.12 -0.29
N ALA A 86 3.95 -4.56 0.95
CA ALA A 86 4.16 -3.75 2.15
C ALA A 86 5.62 -3.31 2.37
N GLY A 87 6.59 -4.10 1.86
CA GLY A 87 8.01 -3.77 1.91
C GLY A 87 8.38 -2.47 1.17
N LEU A 88 7.49 -1.96 0.31
CA LEU A 88 7.64 -0.65 -0.33
C LEU A 88 7.77 0.48 0.71
N PHE A 89 7.06 0.36 1.84
CA PHE A 89 7.03 1.39 2.87
C PHE A 89 8.21 1.35 3.84
N GLU A 90 9.08 0.32 3.78
CA GLU A 90 10.28 0.25 4.64
C GLU A 90 11.23 1.44 4.42
N ARG A 91 11.19 2.04 3.22
CA ARG A 91 12.00 3.21 2.86
C ARG A 91 11.27 4.54 3.03
N GLU A 92 9.99 4.51 3.41
CA GLU A 92 9.15 5.69 3.59
C GLU A 92 9.04 5.99 5.09
N GLU A 93 10.08 6.60 5.64
CA GLU A 93 10.16 6.91 7.07
C GLU A 93 8.92 7.70 7.54
N GLY A 94 8.29 7.20 8.60
CA GLY A 94 7.15 7.84 9.25
C GLY A 94 5.82 7.71 8.51
N LEU A 95 5.72 6.92 7.44
CA LEU A 95 4.44 6.68 6.76
C LEU A 95 3.67 5.47 7.32
N VAL A 96 4.38 4.45 7.80
CA VAL A 96 3.80 3.22 8.34
C VAL A 96 4.52 2.88 9.64
N GLU A 97 3.79 2.68 10.72
CA GLU A 97 4.37 2.31 12.01
C GLU A 97 4.66 0.81 12.12
N HIS A 98 3.80 -0.03 11.52
CA HIS A 98 3.92 -1.48 11.61
C HIS A 98 3.66 -2.18 10.28
N ILE A 99 4.54 -3.13 9.93
CA ILE A 99 4.30 -4.10 8.86
C ILE A 99 3.95 -5.43 9.53
N VAL A 100 2.75 -5.93 9.27
CA VAL A 100 2.23 -7.19 9.85
C VAL A 100 1.84 -8.13 8.70
N PRO A 101 2.74 -9.01 8.23
CA PRO A 101 2.48 -9.86 7.06
C PRO A 101 1.25 -10.76 7.20
N ASP A 102 1.01 -11.29 8.40
CA ASP A 102 -0.05 -12.27 8.66
C ASP A 102 -1.32 -11.64 9.25
N LEU A 103 -1.53 -10.32 9.06
CA LEU A 103 -2.63 -9.58 9.68
C LEU A 103 -4.00 -10.23 9.44
N GLN A 104 -4.25 -10.70 8.21
CA GLN A 104 -5.49 -11.39 7.88
C GLN A 104 -5.63 -12.73 8.60
N LEU A 105 -4.56 -13.51 8.71
CA LEU A 105 -4.59 -14.82 9.38
C LEU A 105 -4.80 -14.66 10.89
N LEU A 106 -4.17 -13.66 11.51
CA LEU A 106 -4.42 -13.29 12.90
C LEU A 106 -5.89 -12.93 13.14
N GLY A 107 -6.45 -12.09 12.27
CA GLY A 107 -7.87 -11.72 12.34
C GLY A 107 -8.81 -12.90 12.18
N MET A 108 -8.49 -13.85 11.29
CA MET A 108 -9.28 -15.09 11.14
C MET A 108 -9.23 -15.97 12.39
N GLY A 109 -8.07 -16.09 13.03
CA GLY A 109 -7.93 -16.85 14.29
C GLY A 109 -8.79 -16.25 15.40
N LEU A 110 -8.68 -14.93 15.62
CA LEU A 110 -9.47 -14.22 16.62
C LEU A 110 -10.99 -14.30 16.36
N ALA A 111 -11.40 -14.20 15.09
CA ALA A 111 -12.80 -14.31 14.72
C ALA A 111 -13.36 -15.72 14.97
N PHE A 112 -12.54 -16.75 14.79
CA PHE A 112 -12.90 -18.13 15.09
C PHE A 112 -13.07 -18.36 16.60
N GLU A 113 -12.09 -17.93 17.41
CA GLU A 113 -12.15 -18.04 18.88
C GLU A 113 -13.39 -17.36 19.45
N HIS A 114 -13.73 -16.16 18.96
CA HIS A 114 -14.91 -15.43 19.43
C HIS A 114 -16.24 -16.11 19.02
N ALA A 115 -16.30 -16.69 17.82
CA ALA A 115 -17.49 -17.39 17.36
C ALA A 115 -17.76 -18.69 18.14
N ASP A 116 -16.71 -19.35 18.62
CA ASP A 116 -16.82 -20.54 19.48
C ASP A 116 -17.29 -20.16 20.90
N GLU A 117 -16.86 -19.02 21.45
CA GLU A 117 -17.30 -18.52 22.77
C GLU A 117 -18.77 -18.09 22.82
N ASP A 118 -19.30 -17.52 21.72
CA ASP A 118 -20.72 -17.12 21.60
C ASP A 118 -21.66 -18.32 21.32
N GLY A 119 -21.10 -19.49 21.01
CA GLY A 119 -21.82 -20.72 20.65
C GLY A 119 -22.09 -21.70 21.81
N GLU A 120 -21.50 -21.46 22.99
CA GLU A 120 -21.86 -22.11 24.28
C GLU A 120 -22.91 -21.30 25.06
#